data_AF-A0A450TTI9-F1
#
_entry.id   AF-A0A450TTI9-F1
#
_cell.length_a   1.000
_cell.length_b   1.000
_cell.length_c   1.000
_cell.angle_alpha   90.00
_cell.angle_beta   90.00
_cell.angle_gamma   90.00
#
_symmetry.space_group_name_H-M   'P 1'
#
loop_
_entity.id
_entity.type
_entity.pdbx_description
1 polymer ?
#
loop_
_entity_poly.entity_id
_entity_poly.type
_entity_poly.pdbx_seq_one_letter_code
_entity_poly.pdbx_strand_id
1 'polypeptide(L)'
;MNDTQIKTLEQIRQFLSGTLSVEFSIDSKDESYRWIERTLIRLGYRSRSKVGKGLVLDFIEKVSGYSRVQTKRLVKQYLETGRIRRRQCTRKGFTRKYTNGDIRLLARTDELHGSLSGPSYVNALSRFLNRL
;
A
#
# COMPACT_ATOMS: atom_id res chain seq x y z
N MET A 1 -20.68 1.48 -10.03
CA MET A 1 -19.78 1.32 -11.20
C MET A 1 -20.44 0.63 -12.42
N ASN A 2 -20.44 1.27 -13.60
CA ASN A 2 -20.89 0.72 -14.90
C ASN A 2 -19.76 -0.08 -15.59
N ASP A 3 -19.44 -1.28 -15.11
CA ASP A 3 -18.32 -2.08 -15.63
C ASP A 3 -18.72 -3.13 -16.69
N THR A 4 -19.95 -3.04 -17.18
CA THR A 4 -20.63 -4.11 -17.93
C THR A 4 -20.14 -4.30 -19.36
N GLN A 5 -19.32 -3.38 -19.90
CA GLN A 5 -18.91 -3.40 -21.30
C GLN A 5 -17.69 -4.30 -21.59
N ILE A 6 -16.78 -4.49 -20.63
CA ILE A 6 -15.57 -5.30 -20.83
C ILE A 6 -15.73 -6.66 -20.14
N LYS A 7 -16.00 -7.69 -20.93
CA LYS A 7 -16.26 -9.07 -20.50
C LYS A 7 -15.19 -10.06 -20.98
N THR A 8 -14.45 -9.73 -22.04
CA THR A 8 -13.48 -10.66 -22.66
C THR A 8 -12.06 -10.11 -22.68
N LEU A 9 -11.07 -11.00 -22.83
CA LEU A 9 -9.66 -10.61 -22.95
C LEU A 9 -9.38 -9.76 -24.20
N GLU A 10 -10.12 -9.98 -25.28
CA GLU A 10 -9.96 -9.16 -26.50
C GLU A 10 -10.48 -7.73 -26.29
N GLN A 11 -11.59 -7.56 -25.56
CA GLN A 11 -12.06 -6.22 -25.18
C GLN A 11 -11.06 -5.52 -24.25
N ILE A 12 -10.38 -6.27 -23.37
CA ILE A 12 -9.29 -5.73 -22.55
C ILE A 12 -8.13 -5.26 -23.45
N ARG A 13 -7.76 -6.03 -24.47
CA ARG A 13 -6.72 -5.62 -25.42
C ARG A 13 -7.10 -4.34 -26.17
N GLN A 14 -8.33 -4.28 -26.68
CA GLN A 14 -8.86 -3.10 -27.36
C GLN A 14 -8.94 -1.87 -26.45
N PHE A 15 -9.26 -2.06 -25.18
CA PHE A 15 -9.24 -1.00 -24.18
C PHE A 15 -7.81 -0.52 -23.90
N LEU A 16 -6.87 -1.44 -23.70
CA LEU A 16 -5.47 -1.11 -23.45
C LEU A 16 -4.79 -0.46 -24.68
N SER A 17 -5.23 -0.79 -25.90
CA SER A 17 -4.79 -0.12 -27.13
C SER A 17 -5.46 1.25 -27.37
N GLY A 18 -6.43 1.64 -26.53
CA GLY A 18 -7.17 2.90 -26.67
C GLY A 18 -8.27 2.87 -27.74
N THR A 19 -8.53 1.72 -28.35
CA THR A 19 -9.56 1.54 -29.38
C THR A 19 -10.97 1.52 -28.77
N LEU A 20 -11.07 1.07 -27.51
CA LEU A 20 -12.32 1.08 -26.73
C LEU A 20 -12.18 2.12 -25.62
N SER A 21 -12.98 3.19 -25.68
CA SER A 21 -13.02 4.22 -24.63
C SER A 21 -14.18 3.93 -23.68
N VAL A 22 -13.86 3.68 -22.41
CA VAL A 22 -14.84 3.44 -21.35
C VAL A 22 -14.46 4.30 -20.16
N GLU A 23 -15.40 5.13 -19.71
CA GLU A 23 -15.25 5.91 -18.50
C GLU A 23 -15.52 5.04 -17.27
N PHE A 24 -14.51 4.94 -16.40
CA PHE A 24 -14.62 4.25 -15.13
C PHE A 24 -14.57 5.27 -14.00
N SER A 25 -15.68 5.42 -13.29
CA SER A 25 -15.71 6.14 -12.01
C SER A 25 -15.73 5.15 -10.86
N ILE A 26 -14.78 5.30 -9.95
CA ILE A 26 -14.71 4.51 -8.71
C ILE A 26 -14.85 5.47 -7.53
N ASP A 27 -15.97 5.38 -6.82
CA ASP A 27 -16.35 6.39 -5.83
C ASP A 27 -15.71 6.12 -4.46
N SER A 28 -15.28 4.89 -4.19
CA SER A 28 -14.64 4.52 -2.92
C SER A 28 -13.60 3.41 -3.05
N LYS A 29 -12.67 3.36 -2.09
CA LYS A 29 -11.67 2.27 -1.98
C LYS A 29 -12.34 0.90 -1.81
N ASP A 30 -13.45 0.82 -1.07
CA ASP A 30 -14.18 -0.44 -0.89
C ASP A 30 -14.85 -0.88 -2.18
N GLU A 31 -15.37 0.06 -2.97
CA GLU A 31 -15.86 -0.22 -4.31
C GLU A 31 -14.74 -0.69 -5.24
N SER A 32 -13.54 -0.09 -5.19
CA SER A 32 -12.39 -0.56 -5.97
C SER A 32 -12.07 -2.02 -5.67
N TYR A 33 -12.03 -2.40 -4.39
CA TYR A 33 -11.70 -3.77 -3.99
C TYR A 33 -12.76 -4.77 -4.45
N ARG A 34 -14.04 -4.43 -4.29
CA ARG A 34 -15.16 -5.24 -4.78
C ARG A 34 -15.15 -5.38 -6.30
N TRP A 35 -14.81 -4.30 -7.01
CA TRP A 35 -14.70 -4.31 -8.46
C TRP A 35 -13.58 -5.22 -8.96
N ILE A 36 -12.41 -5.16 -8.34
CA ILE A 36 -11.27 -6.04 -8.66
C ILE A 36 -11.69 -7.51 -8.47
N GLU A 37 -12.34 -7.83 -7.35
CA GLU A 37 -12.82 -9.19 -7.07
C GLU A 37 -13.78 -9.69 -8.15
N ARG A 38 -14.81 -8.90 -8.48
CA ARG A 38 -15.77 -9.25 -9.55
C ARG A 38 -15.08 -9.41 -10.91
N THR A 39 -14.11 -8.57 -11.22
CA THR A 39 -13.35 -8.63 -12.48
C THR A 39 -12.53 -9.92 -12.57
N LEU A 40 -11.86 -10.32 -11.49
CA LEU A 40 -11.09 -11.58 -11.45
C LEU A 40 -11.99 -12.81 -11.58
N ILE A 41 -13.19 -12.78 -10.99
CA ILE A 41 -14.19 -13.84 -11.13
C ILE A 41 -14.73 -13.89 -12.57
N ARG A 42 -15.21 -12.75 -13.09
CA ARG A 42 -15.81 -12.64 -14.42
C ARG A 42 -14.86 -13.11 -15.53
N LEU A 43 -13.58 -12.78 -15.43
CA LEU A 43 -12.58 -13.14 -16.43
C LEU A 43 -11.98 -14.53 -16.23
N GLY A 44 -12.39 -15.23 -15.16
CA GLY A 44 -11.89 -16.57 -14.83
C GLY A 44 -10.38 -16.57 -14.55
N TYR A 45 -9.86 -15.58 -13.83
CA TYR A 45 -8.41 -15.34 -13.70
C TYR A 45 -7.60 -16.60 -13.30
N ARG A 46 -8.19 -17.49 -12.48
CA ARG A 46 -7.54 -18.72 -12.00
C ARG A 46 -7.17 -19.67 -13.14
N SER A 47 -8.06 -19.85 -14.13
CA SER A 47 -7.89 -20.76 -15.26
C SER A 47 -7.22 -20.12 -16.49
N ARG A 48 -6.83 -18.84 -16.41
CA ARG A 48 -6.18 -18.13 -17.54
C ARG A 48 -4.69 -18.46 -17.70
N SER A 49 -4.24 -18.40 -18.96
CA SER A 49 -2.84 -18.49 -19.36
C SER A 49 -2.01 -17.34 -18.80
N LYS A 50 -0.67 -17.48 -18.82
CA LYS A 50 0.26 -16.44 -18.33
C LYS A 50 0.04 -15.08 -19.03
N VAL A 51 -0.18 -15.10 -20.34
CA VAL A 51 -0.46 -13.89 -21.14
C VAL A 51 -1.82 -13.30 -20.75
N GLY A 52 -2.86 -14.12 -20.64
CA GLY A 52 -4.18 -13.67 -20.20
C GLY A 52 -4.15 -13.02 -18.82
N LYS A 53 -3.40 -13.61 -17.87
CA LYS A 53 -3.19 -13.04 -16.54
C LYS A 53 -2.51 -11.67 -16.59
N GLY A 54 -1.51 -11.49 -17.46
CA GLY A 54 -0.85 -10.19 -17.67
C GLY A 54 -1.83 -9.11 -18.10
N LEU A 55 -2.66 -9.38 -19.10
CA LEU A 55 -3.67 -8.44 -19.60
C LEU A 55 -4.67 -8.03 -18.52
N VAL A 56 -5.11 -8.98 -17.69
CA VAL A 56 -6.03 -8.67 -16.58
C VAL A 56 -5.36 -7.78 -15.53
N LEU A 57 -4.07 -7.99 -15.23
CA LEU A 57 -3.34 -7.12 -14.32
C LEU A 57 -3.20 -5.70 -14.87
N ASP A 58 -2.82 -5.56 -16.14
CA ASP A 58 -2.64 -4.26 -16.79
C ASP A 58 -3.97 -3.50 -16.85
N PHE A 59 -5.07 -4.22 -17.11
CA PHE A 59 -6.42 -3.68 -17.04
C PHE A 59 -6.79 -3.16 -15.65
N ILE A 60 -6.56 -3.96 -14.60
CA ILE A 60 -6.85 -3.56 -13.22
C ILE A 60 -6.01 -2.33 -12.84
N GLU A 61 -4.73 -2.31 -13.18
CA GLU A 61 -3.84 -1.17 -12.92
C GLU A 61 -4.34 0.11 -13.60
N LYS A 62 -4.76 0.01 -14.87
CA LYS A 62 -5.24 1.16 -15.65
C LYS A 62 -6.55 1.74 -15.11
N VAL A 63 -7.49 0.89 -14.69
CA VAL A 63 -8.82 1.31 -14.23
C VAL A 63 -8.82 1.70 -12.76
N SER A 64 -8.14 0.95 -11.88
CA SER A 64 -8.15 1.23 -10.44
C SER A 64 -7.09 2.24 -10.01
N GLY A 65 -6.10 2.54 -10.85
CA GLY A 65 -4.96 3.39 -10.53
C GLY A 65 -4.02 2.81 -9.46
N TYR A 66 -4.13 1.51 -9.13
CA TYR A 66 -3.22 0.88 -8.17
C TYR A 66 -1.91 0.50 -8.84
N SER A 67 -0.83 0.56 -8.05
CA SER A 67 0.47 0.07 -8.52
C SER A 67 0.43 -1.44 -8.75
N ARG A 68 1.26 -1.90 -9.68
CA ARG A 68 1.44 -3.33 -9.98
C ARG A 68 1.71 -4.20 -8.76
N VAL A 69 2.46 -3.67 -7.80
CA VAL A 69 2.77 -4.36 -6.54
C VAL A 69 1.50 -4.55 -5.70
N GLN A 70 0.66 -3.52 -5.58
CA GLN A 70 -0.59 -3.61 -4.84
C GLN A 70 -1.58 -4.55 -5.55
N THR A 71 -1.72 -4.43 -6.86
CA THR A 71 -2.58 -5.33 -7.67
C THR A 71 -2.18 -6.79 -7.49
N LYS A 72 -0.89 -7.12 -7.57
CA LYS A 72 -0.39 -8.49 -7.31
C LYS A 72 -0.72 -8.99 -5.91
N ARG A 73 -0.65 -8.14 -4.87
CA ARG A 73 -1.03 -8.52 -3.49
C ARG A 73 -2.51 -8.86 -3.40
N LEU A 74 -3.38 -8.06 -4.02
CA LEU A 74 -4.82 -8.32 -4.05
C LEU A 74 -5.16 -9.60 -4.82
N VAL A 75 -4.51 -9.82 -5.96
CA VAL A 75 -4.67 -11.04 -6.75
C VAL A 75 -4.18 -12.27 -5.97
N LYS A 76 -3.06 -12.17 -5.25
CA LYS A 76 -2.58 -13.25 -4.38
C LYS A 76 -3.62 -13.59 -3.31
N GLN A 77 -4.17 -12.58 -2.63
CA GLN A 77 -5.24 -12.77 -1.64
C GLN A 77 -6.47 -13.46 -2.24
N TYR A 78 -6.86 -13.07 -3.46
CA TYR A 78 -7.95 -13.72 -4.19
C TYR A 78 -7.64 -15.18 -4.53
N LEU A 79 -6.42 -15.50 -4.98
CA LEU A 79 -6.05 -16.88 -5.33
C LEU A 79 -6.06 -17.81 -4.11
N GLU A 80 -5.69 -17.28 -2.93
CA GLU A 80 -5.64 -18.00 -1.65
C GLU A 80 -7.03 -18.17 -1.02
N THR A 81 -7.84 -17.11 -0.99
CA THR A 81 -9.08 -17.07 -0.20
C THR A 81 -10.36 -17.04 -1.04
N GLY A 82 -10.25 -16.88 -2.36
CA GLY A 82 -11.37 -16.69 -3.27
C GLY A 82 -12.06 -15.33 -3.16
N ARG A 83 -11.62 -14.45 -2.25
CA ARG A 83 -12.23 -13.13 -2.01
C ARG A 83 -11.16 -12.07 -1.76
N ILE A 84 -11.49 -10.80 -1.96
CA ILE A 84 -10.59 -9.69 -1.64
C ILE A 84 -11.16 -8.94 -0.43
N ARG A 85 -10.54 -9.14 0.72
CA ARG A 85 -10.89 -8.40 1.94
C ARG A 85 -9.97 -7.22 2.14
N ARG A 86 -10.53 -6.00 2.09
CA ARG A 86 -9.83 -4.80 2.54
C ARG A 86 -9.66 -4.87 4.05
N ARG A 87 -8.42 -4.90 4.53
CA ARG A 87 -8.12 -4.65 5.95
C ARG A 87 -7.85 -3.16 6.10
N GLN A 88 -8.72 -2.46 6.82
CA GLN A 88 -8.46 -1.08 7.20
C GLN A 88 -7.28 -1.08 8.18
N CYS A 89 -6.11 -0.72 7.68
CA CYS A 89 -4.96 -0.52 8.54
C CYS A 89 -5.06 0.89 9.11
N THR A 90 -5.65 1.03 10.29
CA THR A 90 -5.47 2.24 11.09
C THR A 90 -4.04 2.20 11.60
N ARG A 91 -3.17 3.03 11.01
CA ARG A 91 -1.81 3.17 11.50
C ARG A 91 -1.92 3.92 12.82
N LYS A 92 -1.98 3.21 13.95
CA LYS A 92 -1.53 3.81 15.21
C LYS A 92 -0.14 4.32 14.90
N GLY A 93 0.05 5.63 14.91
CA GLY A 93 1.37 6.22 14.71
C GLY A 93 2.34 5.61 15.73
N PHE A 94 3.64 5.77 15.49
CA PHE A 94 4.62 5.41 16.52
C PHE A 94 4.26 6.15 17.81
N THR A 95 4.07 5.40 18.90
CA THR A 95 3.83 5.99 20.22
C THR A 95 5.03 6.86 20.57
N ARG A 96 4.77 8.13 20.92
CA ARG A 96 5.83 9.07 21.28
C ARG A 96 6.50 8.61 22.57
N LYS A 97 7.81 8.27 22.50
CA LYS A 97 8.61 7.83 23.67
C LYS A 97 9.16 9.00 24.49
N TYR A 98 9.54 10.10 23.83
CA TYR A 98 10.19 11.26 24.47
C TYR A 98 9.25 12.47 24.49
N THR A 99 9.08 13.05 25.66
CA THR A 99 8.34 14.29 25.89
C THR A 99 9.09 15.50 25.33
N ASN A 100 8.44 16.67 25.29
CA ASN A 100 9.12 17.92 24.93
C ASN A 100 10.26 18.25 25.93
N GLY A 101 10.10 17.87 27.19
CA GLY A 101 11.14 18.05 28.23
C GLY A 101 12.38 17.22 27.93
N ASP A 102 12.19 15.94 27.58
CA ASP A 102 13.30 15.04 27.23
C ASP A 102 14.09 15.55 26.02
N ILE A 103 13.40 16.07 25.00
CA ILE A 103 14.04 16.64 23.81
C ILE A 103 14.86 17.89 24.17
N ARG A 104 14.31 18.78 25.02
CA ARG A 104 15.04 19.98 25.49
C ARG A 104 16.25 19.62 26.33
N LEU A 105 16.14 18.61 27.18
CA LEU A 105 17.26 18.12 28.00
C LEU A 105 18.38 17.57 27.11
N LEU A 106 18.04 16.77 26.09
CA LEU A 106 19.01 16.25 25.13
C LEU A 106 19.69 17.38 24.35
N ALA A 107 18.93 18.35 23.85
CA ALA A 107 19.48 19.50 23.12
C ALA A 107 20.44 20.34 23.99
N ARG A 108 20.08 20.63 25.25
CA ARG A 108 20.94 21.37 26.17
C ARG A 108 22.22 20.60 26.50
N THR A 109 22.10 19.28 26.67
CA THR A 109 23.26 18.42 26.89
C THR A 109 24.16 18.41 25.66
N ASP A 110 23.58 18.52 24.46
CA ASP A 110 24.34 18.57 23.21
C ASP A 110 25.11 19.87 23.01
N GLU A 111 24.48 21.01 23.30
CA GLU A 111 25.15 22.32 23.31
C GLU A 111 26.32 22.37 24.29
N LEU A 112 26.18 21.79 25.48
CA LEU A 112 27.23 21.78 26.50
C LEU A 112 28.45 20.93 26.14
N HIS A 113 28.28 19.93 25.27
CA HIS A 113 29.33 18.96 24.97
C HIS A 113 29.83 18.98 23.51
N GLY A 114 29.41 19.96 22.71
CA GLY A 114 29.97 20.20 21.37
C GLY A 114 29.73 19.04 20.39
N SER A 115 28.53 18.47 20.41
CA SER A 115 28.12 17.33 19.58
C SER A 115 28.92 16.05 19.83
N LEU A 116 28.63 15.39 20.95
CA LEU A 116 29.15 14.06 21.23
C LEU A 116 28.57 13.01 20.27
N SER A 117 29.31 11.94 20.03
CA SER A 117 28.74 10.77 19.36
C SER A 117 27.68 10.10 20.27
N GLY A 118 26.67 9.46 19.67
CA GLY A 118 25.58 8.80 20.40
C GLY A 118 26.01 7.93 21.59
N PRO A 119 27.08 7.10 21.49
CA PRO A 119 27.59 6.31 22.62
C PRO A 119 28.18 7.16 23.75
N SER A 120 28.85 8.27 23.40
CA SER A 120 29.44 9.19 24.38
C SER A 120 28.36 9.93 25.17
N TYR A 121 27.21 10.22 24.56
CA TYR A 121 26.02 10.74 25.28
C TYR A 121 25.52 9.78 26.35
N VAL A 122 25.34 8.50 26.02
CA VAL A 122 24.80 7.50 26.95
C VAL A 122 25.73 7.31 28.15
N ASN A 123 27.04 7.29 27.91
CA ASN A 123 28.05 7.14 28.95
C ASN A 123 28.21 8.38 29.84
N ALA A 124 28.07 9.58 29.27
CA ALA A 124 28.12 10.82 30.05
C ALA A 124 26.88 10.94 30.95
N LEU A 125 25.69 10.67 30.41
CA LEU A 125 24.43 10.75 31.15
C LEU A 125 24.36 9.69 32.26
N SER A 126 24.80 8.46 32.00
CA SER A 126 24.83 7.39 33.02
C SER A 126 25.79 7.72 34.16
N ARG A 127 26.94 8.34 33.87
CA ARG A 127 27.87 8.82 34.91
C ARG A 127 27.32 9.98 35.73
N PHE A 128 26.58 10.90 35.10
CA PHE A 128 25.95 12.01 35.82
C PHE A 128 24.85 11.52 36.78
N LEU A 129 23.98 10.60 36.32
CA LEU A 129 22.90 10.05 37.13
C LEU A 129 23.39 9.19 38.31
N ASN A 130 24.52 8.49 38.18
CA ASN A 130 25.12 7.70 39.27
C ASN A 130 25.88 8.54 40.32
N ARG A 131 25.98 9.86 40.12
CA ARG A 131 26.71 10.78 41.00
C ARG A 131 25.77 11.66 41.84
N LEU A 132 24.47 11.55 41.61
CA LEU A 132 23.38 12.06 42.47
C LEU A 132 22.99 10.97 43.47
#